data_AF-X5RBU3-F1
#
_entry.id   AF-X5RBU3-F1
#
_cell.length_a   1.000
_cell.length_b   1.000
_cell.length_c   1.000
_cell.angle_alpha   90.00
_cell.angle_beta   90.00
_cell.angle_gamma   90.00
#
_symmetry.space_group_name_H-M   'P 1'
#
loop_
_entity.id
_entity.type
_entity.pdbx_description
1 polymer ?
#
loop_
_entity_poly.entity_id
_entity_poly.type
_entity_poly.pdbx_seq_one_letter_code
_entity_poly.pdbx_strand_id
1 'polypeptide(L)'
;MFEVIRRWLAYRKNLRRRWQDDARWLLVAEEKNAYYEARRRATRARLHGNRREFYHWAKVAAKVARLSPAAAMDLDEVKRVVVDEERRQRLSWINCQLRAKAEFAGAEKTSR
;
A
#
# COMPACT_ATOMS: atom_id res chain seq x y z
N MET A 1 -28.13 22.24 10.73
CA MET A 1 -27.66 20.95 11.29
C MET A 1 -27.84 19.78 10.31
N PHE A 2 -29.04 19.56 9.74
CA PHE A 2 -29.29 18.47 8.77
C PHE A 2 -28.44 18.52 7.49
N GLU A 3 -28.13 19.71 6.97
CA GLU A 3 -27.28 19.86 5.79
C GLU A 3 -25.83 19.40 6.04
N VAL A 4 -25.29 19.64 7.23
CA VAL A 4 -23.95 19.17 7.63
C VAL A 4 -23.92 17.64 7.69
N ILE A 5 -24.98 17.02 8.23
CA ILE A 5 -25.14 15.57 8.28
C ILE A 5 -25.27 14.98 6.87
N ARG A 6 -26.07 15.60 5.99
CA ARG A 6 -26.23 15.19 4.58
C ARG A 6 -24.91 15.28 3.82
N ARG A 7 -24.15 16.36 3.99
CA ARG A 7 -22.83 16.55 3.36
C ARG A 7 -21.82 15.51 3.84
N TRP A 8 -21.81 15.19 5.14
CA TRP A 8 -20.97 14.14 5.70
C TRP A 8 -21.35 12.74 5.19
N LEU A 9 -22.65 12.43 5.10
CA LEU A 9 -23.13 11.18 4.52
C LEU A 9 -22.75 11.04 3.05
N ALA A 10 -22.91 12.11 2.25
CA ALA A 10 -22.49 12.14 0.85
C ALA A 10 -20.98 11.92 0.72
N TYR A 11 -20.19 12.58 1.57
CA TYR A 11 -18.74 12.39 1.63
C TYR A 11 -18.35 10.94 1.97
N ARG A 12 -18.98 10.33 2.98
CA ARG A 12 -18.74 8.92 3.34
C ARG A 12 -19.17 7.96 2.25
N LYS A 13 -20.27 8.24 1.54
CA LYS A 13 -20.73 7.44 0.40
C LYS A 13 -19.71 7.49 -0.74
N ASN A 14 -19.17 8.67 -1.04
CA ASN A 14 -18.15 8.84 -2.07
C ASN A 14 -16.84 8.15 -1.70
N LEU A 15 -16.40 8.22 -0.44
CA LEU A 15 -15.24 7.45 0.03
C LEU A 15 -15.46 5.94 -0.07
N ARG A 16 -16.64 5.47 0.33
CA ARG A 16 -16.98 4.05 0.25
C ARG A 16 -17.02 3.55 -1.20
N ARG A 17 -17.52 4.37 -2.13
CA ARG A 17 -17.50 4.08 -3.57
C ARG A 17 -16.07 3.94 -4.07
N ARG A 18 -15.20 4.91 -3.79
CA ARG A 18 -13.77 4.84 -4.16
C ARG A 18 -13.11 3.56 -3.66
N TRP A 19 -13.33 3.16 -2.40
CA TRP A 19 -12.79 1.91 -1.88
C TRP A 19 -13.37 0.66 -2.55
N GLN A 20 -14.63 0.69 -2.98
CA GLN A 20 -15.25 -0.41 -3.69
C GLN A 20 -14.77 -0.51 -5.13
N ASP A 21 -14.59 0.63 -5.80
CA ASP A 21 -14.10 0.70 -7.17
C ASP A 21 -12.65 0.20 -7.23
N ASP A 22 -11.78 0.66 -6.32
CA ASP A 22 -10.40 0.16 -6.22
C ASP A 22 -10.33 -1.32 -5.83
N ALA A 23 -11.20 -1.79 -4.95
CA ALA A 23 -11.27 -3.20 -4.58
C ALA A 23 -11.73 -4.08 -5.75
N ARG A 24 -12.69 -3.61 -6.55
CA ARG A 24 -13.13 -4.30 -7.78
C ARG A 24 -12.04 -4.32 -8.83
N TRP A 25 -11.36 -3.20 -9.01
CA TRP A 25 -10.22 -3.12 -9.94
C TRP A 25 -9.11 -4.11 -9.53
N LEU A 26 -8.77 -4.19 -8.24
CA LEU A 26 -7.81 -5.19 -7.75
C LEU A 26 -8.29 -6.63 -7.93
N LEU A 27 -9.57 -6.90 -7.70
CA LEU A 27 -10.14 -8.24 -7.92
C LEU A 27 -10.09 -8.66 -9.39
N VAL A 28 -10.26 -7.72 -10.32
CA VAL A 28 -10.13 -7.99 -11.77
C VAL A 28 -8.67 -8.18 -12.18
N ALA A 29 -7.75 -7.38 -11.63
CA ALA A 29 -6.34 -7.42 -12.03
C ALA A 29 -5.58 -8.61 -11.42
N GLU A 30 -5.89 -8.96 -10.18
CA GLU A 30 -5.05 -9.85 -9.36
C GLU A 30 -5.82 -11.07 -8.83
N GLU A 31 -7.13 -11.14 -9.06
CA GLU A 31 -8.04 -12.20 -8.61
C GLU A 31 -7.81 -12.62 -7.15
N LYS A 32 -7.12 -13.75 -6.94
CA LYS A 32 -6.82 -14.33 -5.62
C LYS A 32 -5.78 -13.51 -4.84
N ASN A 33 -4.91 -12.79 -5.54
CA ASN A 33 -3.86 -11.96 -4.94
C ASN A 33 -4.32 -10.55 -4.59
N ALA A 34 -5.54 -10.15 -4.99
CA ALA A 34 -6.08 -8.81 -4.80
C ALA A 34 -5.99 -8.33 -3.33
N TYR A 35 -6.16 -9.25 -2.38
CA TYR A 35 -6.06 -8.94 -0.96
C TYR A 35 -4.60 -8.63 -0.55
N TYR A 36 -3.65 -9.45 -1.00
CA TYR A 36 -2.23 -9.28 -0.71
C TYR A 36 -1.65 -8.03 -1.38
N GLU A 37 -2.10 -7.70 -2.58
CA GLU A 37 -1.73 -6.45 -3.26
C GLU A 37 -2.21 -5.20 -2.52
N ALA A 38 -3.46 -5.20 -2.04
CA ALA A 38 -3.95 -4.11 -1.19
C ALA A 38 -3.11 -3.99 0.09
N ARG A 39 -2.71 -5.12 0.69
CA ARG A 39 -1.83 -5.16 1.87
C ARG A 39 -0.44 -4.61 1.55
N ARG A 40 0.18 -4.98 0.42
CA ARG A 40 1.48 -4.46 -0.03
C ARG A 40 1.44 -2.94 -0.15
N ARG A 41 0.42 -2.39 -0.81
CA ARG A 41 0.25 -0.94 -0.97
C ARG A 41 0.04 -0.22 0.35
N ALA A 42 -0.70 -0.83 1.29
CA ALA A 42 -0.82 -0.30 2.64
C ALA A 42 0.54 -0.29 3.36
N THR A 43 1.30 -1.37 3.31
CA THR A 43 2.63 -1.45 3.93
C THR A 43 3.59 -0.42 3.33
N ARG A 44 3.61 -0.25 2.00
CA ARG A 44 4.41 0.81 1.35
C ARG A 44 4.03 2.20 1.86
N ALA A 45 2.73 2.51 1.90
CA ALA A 45 2.26 3.80 2.40
C ALA A 45 2.64 4.03 3.87
N ARG A 46 2.65 2.98 4.70
CA ARG A 46 3.14 3.04 6.08
C ARG A 46 4.62 3.40 6.13
N LEU A 47 5.44 2.73 5.33
CA LEU A 47 6.89 2.95 5.30
C LEU A 47 7.25 4.35 4.76
N HIS A 48 6.44 4.89 3.84
CA HIS A 48 6.58 6.27 3.36
C HIS A 48 5.95 7.32 4.29
N GLY A 49 5.37 6.94 5.43
CA GLY A 49 4.72 7.86 6.36
C GLY A 49 3.40 8.46 5.86
N ASN A 50 2.87 8.00 4.72
CA ASN A 50 1.62 8.49 4.15
C ASN A 50 0.41 7.83 4.83
N ARG A 51 -0.02 8.42 5.96
CA ARG A 51 -1.15 7.90 6.76
C ARG A 51 -2.46 7.82 5.97
N ARG A 52 -2.76 8.80 5.11
CA ARG A 52 -4.00 8.83 4.34
C ARG A 52 -4.08 7.67 3.35
N GLU A 53 -2.98 7.40 2.67
CA GLU A 53 -2.88 6.30 1.72
C GLU A 53 -2.84 4.94 2.41
N PHE A 54 -2.19 4.84 3.58
CA PHE A 54 -2.26 3.65 4.43
C PHE A 54 -3.70 3.30 4.79
N TYR A 55 -4.48 4.26 5.29
CA TYR A 55 -5.88 4.01 5.65
C TYR A 55 -6.74 3.67 4.43
N HIS A 56 -6.46 4.28 3.27
CA HIS A 56 -7.15 3.97 2.02
C HIS A 56 -6.96 2.50 1.63
N TRP A 57 -5.71 2.04 1.49
CA TRP A 57 -5.41 0.67 1.09
C TRP A 57 -5.82 -0.37 2.15
N ALA A 58 -5.74 -0.03 3.45
CA ALA A 58 -6.26 -0.88 4.51
C ALA A 58 -7.79 -1.09 4.41
N LYS A 59 -8.54 -0.04 4.04
CA LYS A 59 -9.99 -0.13 3.81
C LYS A 59 -10.33 -0.88 2.52
N VAL A 60 -9.52 -0.75 1.47
CA VAL A 60 -9.63 -1.52 0.23
C VAL A 60 -9.41 -3.01 0.51
N ALA A 61 -8.37 -3.38 1.27
CA ALA A 61 -8.11 -4.78 1.64
C ALA A 61 -9.30 -5.40 2.40
N ALA A 62 -9.90 -4.67 3.34
CA ALA A 62 -11.11 -5.10 4.05
C ALA A 62 -12.33 -5.22 3.13
N LYS A 63 -12.40 -4.45 2.03
CA LYS A 63 -13.45 -4.59 1.01
C LYS A 63 -13.23 -5.79 0.10
N VAL A 64 -11.98 -6.06 -0.30
CA VAL A 64 -11.62 -7.24 -1.07
C VAL A 64 -11.99 -8.52 -0.31
N ALA A 65 -11.59 -8.62 0.97
CA ALA A 65 -11.92 -9.77 1.82
C ALA A 65 -13.44 -9.99 2.00
N ARG A 66 -14.24 -8.91 1.91
CA ARG A 66 -15.71 -8.99 1.97
C ARG A 66 -16.35 -9.40 0.65
N LEU A 67 -15.73 -9.10 -0.49
CA LEU A 67 -16.28 -9.34 -1.81
C LEU A 67 -15.91 -10.72 -2.35
N SER A 68 -14.74 -11.24 -1.98
CA SER A 68 -14.31 -12.59 -2.35
C SER A 68 -14.00 -13.39 -1.08
N PRO A 69 -14.97 -14.13 -0.53
CA PRO A 69 -14.72 -15.07 0.58
C PRO A 69 -13.73 -16.18 0.18
N ALA A 70 -13.61 -16.47 -1.12
CA ALA A 70 -12.64 -17.41 -1.69
C ALA A 70 -11.22 -16.85 -1.73
N ALA A 71 -11.04 -15.52 -1.62
CA ALA A 71 -9.77 -14.93 -1.24
C ALA A 71 -9.55 -15.16 0.27
N ALA A 72 -9.44 -16.42 0.66
CA ALA A 72 -9.20 -16.83 2.02
C ALA A 72 -7.90 -16.18 2.49
N MET A 73 -8.02 -15.38 3.56
CA MET A 73 -6.91 -14.68 4.19
C MET A 73 -6.08 -15.67 5.00
N ASP A 74 -4.92 -16.05 4.48
CA ASP A 74 -3.91 -16.76 5.26
C ASP A 74 -3.08 -15.71 6.02
N LEU A 75 -3.12 -15.78 7.36
CA LEU A 75 -2.40 -14.86 8.24
C LEU A 75 -0.88 -14.98 8.08
N ASP A 76 -0.36 -16.16 7.75
CA ASP A 76 1.07 -16.39 7.57
C ASP A 76 1.54 -15.87 6.21
N GLU A 77 0.72 -16.01 5.16
CA GLU A 77 0.94 -15.35 3.87
C GLU A 77 0.93 -13.82 4.03
N VAL A 78 0.02 -13.27 4.84
CA VAL A 78 0.00 -11.83 5.15
C VAL A 78 1.28 -11.37 5.84
N LYS A 79 1.77 -12.12 6.83
CA LYS A 79 3.03 -11.80 7.53
C LYS A 79 4.21 -11.85 6.55
N ARG A 80 4.29 -12.90 5.71
CA ARG A 80 5.32 -13.01 4.66
C ARG A 80 5.31 -11.81 3.73
N VAL A 81 4.15 -11.42 3.22
CA VAL A 81 4.01 -10.28 2.31
C VAL A 81 4.46 -8.97 2.96
N VAL A 82 4.14 -8.73 4.24
CA VAL A 82 4.59 -7.54 4.95
C VAL A 82 6.11 -7.57 5.14
N VAL A 83 6.66 -8.69 5.59
CA VAL A 83 8.11 -8.86 5.80
C VAL A 83 8.89 -8.70 4.50
N ASP A 84 8.42 -9.27 3.39
CA ASP A 84 9.05 -9.16 2.08
C ASP A 84 9.03 -7.71 1.56
N GLU A 85 7.94 -6.99 1.76
CA GLU A 85 7.83 -5.60 1.33
C GLU A 85 8.72 -4.67 2.18
N GLU A 86 8.80 -4.90 3.50
CA GLU A 86 9.74 -4.21 4.38
C GLU A 86 11.20 -4.50 3.99
N ARG A 87 11.50 -5.75 3.62
CA ARG A 87 12.83 -6.15 3.12
C ARG A 87 13.16 -5.46 1.80
N ARG A 88 12.23 -5.39 0.85
CA ARG A 88 12.42 -4.69 -0.44
C ARG A 88 12.70 -3.21 -0.24
N GLN A 89 11.95 -2.54 0.63
CA GLN A 89 12.21 -1.13 0.96
C GLN A 89 13.58 -0.95 1.60
N ARG A 90 13.94 -1.80 2.58
CA ARG A 90 15.27 -1.75 3.22
C ARG A 90 16.39 -1.95 2.20
N LEU A 91 16.26 -2.92 1.30
CA LEU A 91 17.25 -3.17 0.24
C LEU A 91 17.31 -2.01 -0.76
N SER A 92 16.17 -1.40 -1.11
CA SER A 92 16.12 -0.20 -1.95
C SER A 92 16.87 0.97 -1.30
N TRP A 93 16.68 1.20 0.00
CA TRP A 93 17.39 2.21 0.78
C TRP A 93 18.89 1.92 0.84
N ILE A 94 19.29 0.69 1.12
CA ILE A 94 20.71 0.27 1.16
C ILE A 94 21.36 0.49 -0.21
N ASN A 95 20.70 0.09 -1.30
CA ASN A 95 21.21 0.29 -2.65
C ASN A 95 21.36 1.78 -3.00
N CYS A 96 20.39 2.62 -2.59
CA CYS A 96 20.48 4.07 -2.78
C CYS A 96 21.68 4.66 -2.00
N GLN A 97 21.90 4.21 -0.77
CA GLN A 97 23.01 4.66 0.07
C GLN A 97 24.38 4.20 -0.47
N LEU A 98 24.48 2.96 -0.95
CA LEU A 98 25.71 2.44 -1.57
C LEU A 98 26.03 3.18 -2.86
N ARG A 99 25.01 3.47 -3.68
CA ARG A 99 25.17 4.27 -4.92
C ARG A 99 25.66 5.68 -4.62
N ALA A 100 25.04 6.38 -3.66
CA ALA A 100 25.48 7.71 -3.25
C ALA A 100 26.94 7.68 -2.75
N LYS A 101 27.30 6.71 -1.89
CA LYS A 101 28.69 6.54 -1.42
C LYS A 101 29.68 6.31 -2.57
N ALA A 102 29.31 5.52 -3.59
CA ALA A 102 30.15 5.29 -4.76
C ALA A 102 30.31 6.56 -5.62
N GLU A 103 29.26 7.36 -5.79
CA GLU A 103 29.29 8.64 -6.50
C GLU A 103 30.21 9.66 -5.79
N PHE A 104 30.11 9.77 -4.45
CA PHE A 104 31.01 10.61 -3.66
C PHE A 104 32.47 10.14 -3.71
N ALA A 105 32.72 8.83 -3.55
CA ALA A 105 34.08 8.27 -3.62
C ALA A 105 34.69 8.36 -5.03
N GLY A 106 33.86 8.37 -6.08
CA GLY A 106 34.29 8.61 -7.46
C GLY A 106 34.70 10.06 -7.71
N ALA A 107 33.94 11.02 -7.17
CA ALA A 107 34.24 12.46 -7.26
C ALA A 107 35.54 12.83 -6.51
N GLU A 108 35.82 12.18 -5.38
CA GLU A 108 37.04 12.41 -4.59
C GLU A 108 38.31 11.90 -5.29
N LYS A 109 38.19 10.88 -6.16
CA LYS A 109 39.31 10.32 -6.94
C LYS A 109 39.62 11.08 -8.23
N THR A 110 38.69 11.89 -8.75
CA THR A 110 38.89 12.66 -10.00
C THR A 110 39.46 14.06 -9.76
N SER A 111 39.53 14.49 -8.49
CA SER A 111 40.01 15.83 -8.11
C SER A 111 41.46 15.83 -7.59
N ARG A 112 42.22 14.76 -7.81
CA ARG A 112 43.61 14.58 -7.38
C ARG A 112 44.48 14.18 -8.56
#